data_AF-C9MWR8-F1
#
_entry.id   AF-C9MWR8-F1
#
_cell.length_a   1.000
_cell.length_b   1.000
_cell.length_c   1.000
_cell.angle_alpha   90.00
_cell.angle_beta   90.00
_cell.angle_gamma   90.00
#
_symmetry.space_group_name_H-M   'P 1'
#
loop_
_entity.id
_entity.type
_entity.pdbx_description
1 polymer ?
#
loop_
_entity_poly.entity_id
_entity_poly.type
_entity_poly.pdbx_seq_one_letter_code
_entity_poly.pdbx_strand_id
1 'polypeptide(L)'
;MNKEAKELIQEGLKLFSSYNRDTLKMFYRSAKENETDLSHLDKKYQTYTRAKAKGMFFDFALGFLDAVASAGSPVMVIDNTKSERYNEKKLILRYKIKDFLEETNVDDNTGYLLSMIDFYCQ
;
A
#
# COMPACT_ATOMS: atom_id res chain seq x y z
N MET A 1 9.09 0.18 14.63
CA MET A 1 7.70 0.30 14.17
C MET A 1 6.74 -0.46 15.08
N ASN A 2 5.67 0.20 15.55
CA ASN A 2 4.57 -0.40 16.31
C ASN A 2 3.77 -1.39 15.43
N LYS A 3 3.20 -2.44 16.04
CA LYS A 3 2.35 -3.44 15.35
C LYS A 3 1.17 -2.80 14.61
N GLU A 4 0.47 -1.87 15.25
CA GLU A 4 -0.70 -1.22 14.66
C GLU A 4 -0.32 -0.33 13.47
N ALA A 5 0.74 0.47 13.61
CA ALA A 5 1.30 1.25 12.50
C ALA A 5 1.67 0.35 11.32
N LYS A 6 2.33 -0.79 11.59
CA LYS A 6 2.66 -1.78 10.57
C LYS A 6 1.40 -2.30 9.86
N GLU A 7 0.36 -2.64 10.61
CA GLU A 7 -0.91 -3.13 10.06
C GLU A 7 -1.59 -2.08 9.17
N LEU A 8 -1.64 -0.82 9.59
CA LEU A 8 -2.20 0.29 8.81
C LEU A 8 -1.43 0.53 7.50
N ILE A 9 -0.10 0.54 7.56
CA ILE A 9 0.74 0.67 6.36
C ILE A 9 0.46 -0.49 5.40
N GLN A 10 0.42 -1.72 5.91
CA GLN A 10 0.15 -2.90 5.09
C GLN A 10 -1.28 -2.94 4.54
N GLU A 11 -2.27 -2.43 5.28
CA GLU A 11 -3.64 -2.28 4.82
C GLU A 11 -3.69 -1.30 3.63
N GLY A 12 -2.99 -0.18 3.71
CA GLY A 12 -2.84 0.78 2.61
C GLY A 12 -2.15 0.19 1.38
N LEU A 13 -1.02 -0.51 1.57
CA LEU A 13 -0.32 -1.18 0.47
C LEU A 13 -1.18 -2.26 -0.20
N LYS A 14 -1.93 -3.04 0.59
CA LYS A 14 -2.88 -4.02 0.08
C LYS A 14 -3.98 -3.34 -0.71
N LEU A 15 -4.52 -2.22 -0.20
CA LEU A 15 -5.56 -1.45 -0.86
C LEU A 15 -5.07 -0.94 -2.23
N PHE A 16 -3.90 -0.30 -2.29
CA PHE A 16 -3.32 0.19 -3.54
C PHE A 16 -3.03 -0.96 -4.52
N SER A 17 -2.45 -2.07 -4.06
CA SER A 17 -2.21 -3.22 -4.93
C SER A 17 -3.48 -3.78 -5.60
N SER A 18 -4.62 -3.66 -4.92
CA SER A 18 -5.90 -4.24 -5.35
C SER A 18 -6.69 -3.29 -6.26
N TYR A 19 -6.56 -1.98 -6.06
CA TYR A 19 -7.42 -0.99 -6.73
C TYR A 19 -6.66 0.05 -7.56
N ASN A 20 -5.43 0.41 -7.20
CA ASN A 20 -4.63 1.41 -7.90
C ASN A 20 -3.12 1.11 -7.83
N ARG A 21 -2.62 0.40 -8.84
CA ARG A 21 -1.21 -0.01 -8.93
C ARG A 21 -0.25 1.15 -9.11
N ASP A 22 -0.70 2.24 -9.72
CA ASP A 22 0.17 3.39 -9.95
C ASP A 22 0.41 4.14 -8.65
N THR A 23 -0.61 4.26 -7.79
CA THR A 23 -0.43 4.71 -6.40
C THR A 23 0.56 3.84 -5.64
N LEU A 24 0.48 2.51 -5.78
CA LEU A 24 1.45 1.60 -5.15
C LEU A 24 2.89 1.87 -5.63
N LYS A 25 3.09 2.09 -6.93
CA LYS A 25 4.41 2.44 -7.49
C LYS A 25 4.91 3.78 -6.95
N MET A 26 4.04 4.79 -6.91
CA MET A 26 4.38 6.11 -6.38
C MET A 26 4.78 6.03 -4.91
N PHE A 27 4.05 5.25 -4.09
CA PHE A 27 4.41 4.99 -2.70
C PHE A 27 5.86 4.48 -2.57
N TYR A 28 6.21 3.39 -3.28
CA TYR A 28 7.56 2.83 -3.18
C TYR A 28 8.64 3.74 -3.76
N ARG A 29 8.30 4.55 -4.76
CA ARG A 29 9.19 5.57 -5.30
C ARG A 29 9.49 6.63 -4.24
N SER A 30 8.46 7.19 -3.61
CA SER A 30 8.60 8.20 -2.55
C SER A 30 9.37 7.66 -1.34
N ALA A 31 9.05 6.44 -0.88
CA ALA A 31 9.77 5.78 0.20
C ALA A 31 11.27 5.62 -0.13
N LYS A 32 11.59 5.31 -1.38
CA LYS A 32 12.99 5.21 -1.82
C LYS A 32 13.67 6.58 -1.88
N GLU A 33 13.03 7.58 -2.47
CA GLU A 33 13.58 8.94 -2.61
C GLU A 33 13.85 9.60 -1.25
N ASN A 34 13.10 9.20 -0.22
CA ASN A 34 13.24 9.70 1.15
C ASN A 34 13.96 8.71 2.10
N GLU A 35 14.64 7.70 1.54
CA GLU A 35 15.42 6.70 2.29
C GLU A 35 14.67 6.03 3.44
N THR A 36 13.36 5.87 3.28
CA THR A 36 12.47 5.32 4.30
C THR A 36 12.69 3.82 4.48
N ASP A 37 12.84 3.40 5.73
CA ASP A 37 13.02 2.00 6.09
C ASP A 37 11.70 1.22 6.04
N LEU A 38 11.65 0.24 5.14
CA LEU A 38 10.55 -0.71 4.98
C LEU A 38 10.84 -2.08 5.61
N SER A 39 12.01 -2.27 6.24
CA SER A 39 12.47 -3.56 6.79
C SER A 39 11.53 -4.16 7.83
N HIS A 40 10.75 -3.31 8.51
CA HIS A 40 9.77 -3.70 9.51
C HIS A 40 8.46 -4.29 8.92
N LEU A 41 8.17 -4.01 7.65
CA LEU A 41 6.99 -4.56 6.98
C LEU A 41 7.17 -6.05 6.70
N ASP A 42 6.10 -6.79 6.44
CA ASP A 42 6.25 -8.19 6.00
C ASP A 42 7.06 -8.28 4.71
N LYS A 43 7.82 -9.37 4.57
CA LYS A 43 8.69 -9.64 3.42
C LYS A 43 8.02 -9.36 2.07
N LYS A 44 6.74 -9.70 1.90
CA LYS A 44 5.99 -9.46 0.66
C LYS A 44 5.88 -7.97 0.27
N TYR A 45 5.89 -7.06 1.23
CA TYR A 45 5.86 -5.61 1.01
C TYR A 45 7.27 -4.99 0.98
N GLN A 46 8.28 -5.71 1.46
CA GLN A 46 9.69 -5.31 1.30
C GLN A 46 10.20 -5.52 -0.13
N THR A 47 9.63 -6.47 -0.88
CA THR A 47 10.23 -6.94 -2.15
C THR A 47 10.13 -5.94 -3.30
N TYR A 48 9.27 -4.92 -3.22
CA TYR A 48 9.16 -3.92 -4.27
C TYR A 48 10.44 -3.07 -4.41
N THR A 49 11.17 -2.84 -3.31
CA THR A 49 12.48 -2.18 -3.35
C THR A 49 13.59 -3.11 -3.88
N ARG A 50 13.47 -4.44 -3.71
CA ARG A 50 14.46 -5.42 -4.23
C ARG A 50 14.37 -5.69 -5.73
N ALA A 51 13.21 -5.53 -6.36
CA ALA A 51 13.02 -5.80 -7.80
C ALA A 51 13.92 -4.95 -8.72
N LYS A 52 14.48 -3.84 -8.21
CA LYS A 52 15.44 -3.00 -8.95
C LYS A 52 16.82 -3.66 -9.14
N ALA A 53 17.24 -4.58 -8.26
CA ALA A 53 18.56 -5.22 -8.39
C ALA A 53 18.66 -6.17 -9.61
N LYS A 54 17.53 -6.57 -10.19
CA LYS A 54 17.46 -7.47 -11.36
C LYS A 54 16.69 -6.93 -12.57
N GLY A 55 16.24 -5.66 -12.55
CA GLY A 55 15.46 -5.09 -13.66
C GLY A 55 14.06 -5.70 -13.87
N MET A 56 13.57 -6.51 -12.92
CA MET A 56 12.30 -7.25 -13.01
C MET A 56 11.19 -6.55 -12.23
N PHE A 57 10.92 -5.28 -12.53
CA PHE A 57 9.76 -4.58 -11.93
C PHE A 57 8.41 -5.20 -12.31
N PHE A 58 8.35 -5.93 -13.43
CA PHE A 58 7.10 -6.46 -13.98
C PHE A 58 6.68 -7.84 -13.44
N ASP A 59 7.63 -8.72 -13.04
CA ASP A 59 7.29 -10.09 -12.62
C ASP A 59 6.58 -10.16 -11.25
N PHE A 60 6.81 -9.18 -10.36
CA PHE A 60 6.20 -9.23 -9.02
C PHE A 60 4.72 -8.80 -9.01
N ALA A 61 4.32 -7.90 -9.92
CA ALA A 61 2.90 -7.55 -10.10
C ALA A 61 2.09 -8.72 -10.72
N LEU A 62 2.76 -9.63 -11.44
CA LEU A 62 2.21 -10.90 -11.92
C LEU A 62 2.19 -11.96 -10.82
N GLY A 63 3.23 -12.10 -9.99
CA GLY A 63 3.24 -13.04 -8.87
C GLY A 63 2.24 -12.69 -7.75
N PHE A 64 1.94 -11.40 -7.53
CA PHE A 64 0.85 -10.98 -6.65
C PHE A 64 -0.52 -11.30 -7.25
N LEU A 65 -0.64 -11.34 -8.59
CA LEU A 65 -1.86 -11.76 -9.28
C LEU A 65 -2.10 -13.25 -9.15
N ASP A 66 -1.13 -14.14 -9.35
CA ASP A 66 -1.40 -15.58 -9.34
C ASP A 66 -1.92 -16.11 -7.98
N ALA A 67 -1.63 -15.42 -6.87
CA ALA A 67 -2.18 -15.74 -5.56
C ALA A 67 -3.62 -15.20 -5.32
N VAL A 68 -4.10 -14.25 -6.14
CA VAL A 68 -5.47 -13.68 -6.04
C VAL A 68 -6.32 -13.89 -7.31
N ALA A 69 -5.73 -14.37 -8.40
CA ALA A 69 -6.35 -14.52 -9.72
C ALA A 69 -6.91 -15.93 -9.99
N SER A 70 -6.99 -16.81 -8.98
CA SER A 70 -7.74 -18.07 -9.11
C SER A 70 -9.26 -17.88 -9.06
N ALA A 71 -9.77 -16.65 -9.20
CA ALA A 71 -11.19 -16.37 -9.41
C ALA A 71 -11.30 -15.62 -10.75
N GLY A 72 -11.98 -16.26 -11.70
CA GLY A 72 -11.91 -15.97 -13.13
C GLY A 72 -12.22 -14.54 -13.57
N SER A 73 -11.79 -14.25 -14.79
CA SER A 73 -11.98 -13.00 -15.55
C SER A 73 -13.31 -12.30 -15.30
N PRO A 74 -13.30 -10.96 -15.33
CA PRO A 74 -14.30 -10.32 -16.19
C PRO A 74 -13.83 -9.08 -16.96
N VAL A 75 -14.34 -9.02 -18.18
CA VAL A 75 -14.79 -7.86 -18.97
C VAL A 75 -14.79 -6.51 -18.23
N MET A 76 -14.23 -5.49 -18.88
CA MET A 76 -14.28 -4.08 -18.46
C MET A 76 -15.72 -3.56 -18.40
N VAL A 77 -16.39 -3.82 -17.29
CA VAL A 77 -17.51 -3.00 -16.81
C VAL A 77 -16.89 -2.07 -15.77
N ILE A 78 -17.08 -0.75 -15.92
CA ILE A 78 -16.80 0.19 -14.84
C ILE A 78 -17.83 -0.14 -13.75
N ASP A 79 -17.42 -1.05 -12.86
CA ASP A 79 -18.21 -1.50 -11.76
C ASP A 79 -18.21 -0.37 -10.73
N ASN A 80 -19.21 0.52 -10.79
CA ASN A 80 -19.35 1.65 -9.86
C ASN A 80 -19.23 1.18 -8.41
N THR A 81 -19.63 -0.07 -8.11
CA THR A 81 -19.47 -0.69 -6.80
C THR A 81 -18.01 -0.89 -6.38
N LYS A 82 -17.08 -1.15 -7.32
CA LYS A 82 -15.64 -1.24 -7.02
C LYS A 82 -15.05 0.13 -6.71
N SER A 83 -15.46 1.17 -7.43
CA SER A 83 -15.01 2.56 -7.19
C SER A 83 -15.52 3.07 -5.85
N GLU A 84 -16.80 2.86 -5.55
CA GLU A 84 -17.41 3.22 -4.26
C GLU A 84 -16.73 2.48 -3.10
N ARG A 85 -16.55 1.15 -3.20
CA ARG A 85 -15.83 0.36 -2.19
C ARG A 85 -14.38 0.80 -2.02
N TYR A 86 -13.72 1.24 -3.10
CA TYR A 86 -12.36 1.76 -2.99
C TYR A 86 -12.35 3.07 -2.21
N ASN A 87 -13.22 4.01 -2.56
CA ASN A 87 -13.35 5.30 -1.88
C ASN A 87 -13.73 5.15 -0.40
N GLU A 88 -14.67 4.26 -0.08
CA GLU A 88 -15.05 3.92 1.29
C GLU A 88 -13.86 3.39 2.08
N LYS A 89 -13.11 2.42 1.51
CA LYS A 89 -11.91 1.87 2.16
C LYS A 89 -10.80 2.90 2.34
N LYS A 90 -10.60 3.80 1.36
CA LYS A 90 -9.66 4.94 1.51
C LYS A 90 -10.09 5.79 2.70
N LEU A 91 -11.35 6.18 2.77
CA LEU A 91 -11.89 7.03 3.84
C LEU A 91 -11.71 6.38 5.23
N ILE A 92 -12.07 5.11 5.37
CA ILE A 92 -11.89 4.35 6.63
C ILE A 92 -10.41 4.31 7.03
N LEU A 93 -9.53 4.00 6.08
CA LEU A 93 -8.09 3.92 6.37
C LEU A 93 -7.52 5.27 6.80
N ARG A 94 -7.97 6.37 6.20
CA ARG A 94 -7.56 7.73 6.59
C ARG A 94 -7.97 8.06 8.03
N TYR A 95 -9.21 7.75 8.42
CA TYR A 95 -9.64 7.95 9.80
C TYR A 95 -8.81 7.14 10.78
N LYS A 96 -8.61 5.84 10.51
CA LYS A 96 -7.76 4.99 11.36
C LYS A 96 -6.34 5.54 11.52
N ILE A 97 -5.73 6.01 10.43
CA ILE A 97 -4.38 6.59 10.47
C ILE A 97 -4.36 7.88 11.29
N LYS A 98 -5.37 8.74 11.11
CA LYS A 98 -5.48 9.99 11.86
C LYS A 98 -5.64 9.74 13.36
N ASP A 99 -6.58 8.88 13.73
CA ASP A 99 -6.85 8.52 15.14
C ASP A 99 -5.58 7.92 15.78
N PHE A 100 -4.90 7.01 15.06
CA PHE A 100 -3.65 6.41 15.51
C PHE A 100 -2.53 7.44 15.74
N LEU A 101 -2.35 8.41 14.83
CA LEU A 101 -1.34 9.45 14.96
C LEU A 101 -1.66 10.49 16.05
N GLU A 102 -2.94 10.70 16.37
CA GLU A 102 -3.35 11.58 17.48
C GLU A 102 -3.10 10.92 18.84
N GLU A 103 -3.27 9.60 18.93
CA GLU A 103 -3.15 8.85 20.19
C GLU A 103 -1.75 8.27 20.44
N THR A 104 -0.95 8.09 19.39
CA THR A 104 0.33 7.38 19.47
C THR A 104 1.49 8.22 18.98
N ASN A 105 2.50 8.40 19.84
CA ASN A 105 3.79 8.95 19.41
C ASN A 105 4.55 7.90 18.59
N VAL A 106 4.93 8.25 17.37
CA VAL A 106 5.62 7.38 16.41
C VAL A 106 6.95 7.99 15.99
N ASP A 107 7.90 7.12 15.62
CA ASP A 107 9.16 7.56 15.02
C ASP A 107 8.94 8.19 13.63
N ASP A 108 9.86 9.06 13.21
CA ASP A 108 9.79 9.81 11.94
C ASP A 108 9.55 8.90 10.73
N ASN A 109 10.20 7.72 10.71
CA ASN A 109 10.08 6.77 9.62
C ASN A 109 8.66 6.18 9.54
N THR A 110 8.11 5.75 10.68
CA THR A 110 6.73 5.27 10.78
C THR A 110 5.72 6.36 10.45
N GLY A 111 5.92 7.57 10.98
CA GLY A 111 5.07 8.74 10.71
C GLY A 111 5.04 9.07 9.22
N TYR A 112 6.20 9.12 8.57
CA TYR A 112 6.30 9.38 7.14
C TYR A 112 5.54 8.35 6.30
N LEU A 113 5.68 7.06 6.60
CA LEU A 113 4.97 6.00 5.88
C LEU A 113 3.45 6.14 6.01
N LEU A 114 2.95 6.42 7.22
CA LEU A 114 1.53 6.62 7.49
C LEU A 114 1.00 7.87 6.78
N SER A 115 1.73 8.99 6.81
CA SER A 115 1.38 10.21 6.09
C SER A 115 1.33 10.00 4.58
N MET A 116 2.23 9.18 4.01
CA MET A 116 2.14 8.83 2.59
C MET A 116 0.89 8.03 2.26
N ILE A 117 0.51 7.05 3.11
CA ILE A 117 -0.74 6.32 2.90
C ILE A 117 -1.94 7.28 2.95
N ASP A 118 -2.01 8.16 3.95
CA ASP A 118 -3.10 9.15 4.03
C ASP A 118 -3.15 10.05 2.78
N PHE A 119 -2.00 10.61 2.37
CA PHE A 119 -1.89 11.44 1.18
C PHE A 119 -2.41 10.75 -0.08
N TYR A 120 -1.99 9.51 -0.31
CA TYR A 120 -2.43 8.73 -1.47
C TYR A 120 -3.87 8.20 -1.35
N CYS A 121 -4.46 8.27 -0.16
CA CYS A 121 -5.86 7.92 0.08
C CYS A 121 -6.82 9.11 -0.12
N GLN A 122 -6.32 10.35 -0.22
CA GLN A 122 -7.13 11.53 -0.57
C GLN A 122 -7.78 11.35 -1.96
#